data_AF-A0A0N4W048-F1
#
_entry.id   AF-A0A0N4W048-F1
#
_cell.length_a   1.000
_cell.length_b   1.000
_cell.length_c   1.000
_cell.angle_alpha   90.00
_cell.angle_beta   90.00
_cell.angle_gamma   90.00
#
_symmetry.space_group_name_H-M   'P 1'
#
loop_
_entity.id
_entity.type
_entity.pdbx_description
1 polymer ?
#
loop_
_entity_poly.entity_id
_entity_poly.type
_entity_poly.pdbx_seq_one_letter_code
_entity_poly.pdbx_strand_id
1 'polypeptide(L)'
;MIIQRAERLYLEANLQKEAIAMYIKNNRWADAYRLSEEFLGKEETTALYEAKAEELEEQGRYADAEQLYVSIGMSNRAVLMYKNADRNDDVIRLVEKYHGEHLQETHKRLGMEHEERGDLRSAEEEYLKADDIK
;
A
#
# COMPACT_ATOMS: atom_id res chain seq x y z
N MET A 1 -17.54 17.29 13.66
CA MET A 1 -17.92 18.69 13.35
C MET A 1 -16.75 19.68 13.29
N ILE A 2 -15.59 19.43 13.91
CA ILE A 2 -14.45 20.38 13.89
C ILE A 2 -13.72 20.36 12.53
N ILE A 3 -13.61 19.18 11.90
CA ILE A 3 -12.80 18.99 10.69
C ILE A 3 -13.36 19.75 9.46
N GLN A 4 -14.68 19.75 9.25
CA GLN A 4 -15.32 20.51 8.15
C GLN A 4 -15.21 22.03 8.31
N ARG A 5 -15.05 22.53 9.55
CA ARG A 5 -14.84 23.96 9.83
C ARG A 5 -13.40 24.36 9.54
N ALA A 6 -12.44 23.49 9.86
CA ALA A 6 -11.03 23.69 9.54
C ALA A 6 -10.77 23.64 8.03
N GLU A 7 -11.39 22.70 7.30
CA GLU A 7 -11.30 22.61 5.83
C GLU A 7 -11.70 23.93 5.16
N ARG A 8 -12.82 24.53 5.60
CA ARG A 8 -13.30 25.82 5.06
C ARG A 8 -12.34 26.99 5.36
N LEU A 9 -11.79 27.05 6.57
CA LEU A 9 -10.85 28.09 7.00
C LEU A 9 -9.50 27.99 6.27
N TYR A 10 -9.01 26.78 6.02
CA TYR A 10 -7.74 26.57 5.30
C TYR A 10 -7.87 26.85 3.79
N LEU A 11 -9.03 26.53 3.20
CA LEU A 11 -9.35 26.89 1.82
C LEU A 11 -9.45 28.41 1.62
N GLU A 12 -10.02 29.14 2.59
CA GLU A 12 -10.07 30.61 2.57
C GLU A 12 -8.70 31.27 2.81
N ALA A 13 -7.77 30.57 3.47
CA ALA A 13 -6.45 31.09 3.85
C ALA A 13 -5.29 30.64 2.94
N ASN A 14 -5.57 29.91 1.85
CA ASN A 14 -4.56 29.34 0.94
C ASN A 14 -3.56 28.39 1.65
N LEU A 15 -4.03 27.70 2.69
CA LEU A 15 -3.30 26.78 3.56
C LEU A 15 -3.76 25.33 3.32
N GLN A 16 -3.92 24.94 2.05
CA GLN A 16 -4.41 23.62 1.67
C GLN A 16 -3.46 22.51 2.12
N LYS A 17 -2.14 22.79 2.13
CA LYS A 17 -1.11 21.86 2.61
C LYS A 17 -1.29 21.51 4.08
N GLU A 18 -1.72 22.47 4.91
CA GLU A 18 -1.99 22.29 6.34
C GLU A 18 -3.27 21.49 6.58
N ALA A 19 -4.30 21.68 5.73
CA ALA A 19 -5.52 20.86 5.79
C ALA A 19 -5.22 19.39 5.48
N ILE A 20 -4.45 19.13 4.41
CA ILE A 20 -4.00 17.79 4.02
C ILE A 20 -3.16 17.17 5.14
N ALA A 21 -2.18 17.92 5.67
CA ALA A 21 -1.36 17.47 6.80
C ALA A 21 -2.20 17.17 8.06
N MET A 22 -3.29 17.91 8.30
CA MET A 22 -4.19 17.64 9.42
C MET A 22 -4.98 16.35 9.23
N TYR A 23 -5.51 16.09 8.02
CA TYR A 23 -6.18 14.83 7.71
C TYR A 23 -5.23 13.63 7.83
N ILE A 24 -4.00 13.77 7.32
CA ILE A 24 -2.91 12.80 7.47
C ILE A 24 -2.62 12.52 8.96
N LYS A 25 -2.47 13.56 9.79
CA LYS A 25 -2.24 13.41 11.24
C LYS A 25 -3.37 12.70 11.98
N ASN A 26 -4.59 12.73 11.43
CA ASN A 26 -5.76 12.07 12.02
C ASN A 26 -6.06 10.69 11.37
N ASN A 27 -5.10 10.11 10.63
CA ASN A 27 -5.27 8.85 9.88
C ASN A 27 -6.45 8.85 8.89
N ARG A 28 -6.87 10.02 8.41
CA ARG A 28 -7.96 10.19 7.43
C ARG A 28 -7.40 10.29 6.02
N TRP A 29 -6.75 9.23 5.58
CA TRP A 29 -5.98 9.18 4.33
C TRP A 29 -6.82 9.35 3.06
N ALA A 30 -8.03 8.78 3.04
CA ALA A 30 -8.94 8.89 1.89
C ALA A 30 -9.45 10.34 1.70
N ASP A 31 -9.78 11.03 2.79
CA ASP A 31 -10.21 12.42 2.75
C ASP A 31 -9.06 13.37 2.38
N ALA A 32 -7.86 13.10 2.93
CA ALA A 32 -6.65 13.81 2.54
C ALA A 32 -6.36 13.65 1.04
N TYR A 33 -6.55 12.46 0.47
CA TYR A 33 -6.19 12.15 -0.92
C TYR A 33 -7.10 12.91 -1.88
N ARG A 34 -8.41 12.87 -1.64
CA ARG A 34 -9.39 13.63 -2.42
C ARG A 34 -9.07 15.13 -2.43
N LEU A 35 -8.73 15.69 -1.27
CA LEU A 35 -8.41 17.11 -1.15
C LEU A 35 -7.07 17.43 -1.83
N SER A 36 -6.06 16.58 -1.66
CA SER A 36 -4.75 16.80 -2.29
C SER A 36 -4.82 16.71 -3.80
N GLU A 37 -5.56 15.75 -4.37
CA GLU A 37 -5.74 15.63 -5.82
C GLU A 37 -6.44 16.85 -6.43
N GLU A 38 -7.43 17.43 -5.71
CA GLU A 38 -8.18 18.62 -6.14
C GLU A 38 -7.33 19.90 -6.09
N PHE A 39 -6.46 20.06 -5.08
CA PHE A 39 -5.75 21.31 -4.82
C PHE A 39 -4.26 21.33 -5.23
N LEU A 40 -3.54 20.23 -5.03
CA LEU A 40 -2.12 20.09 -5.40
C LEU A 40 -1.95 19.46 -6.78
N GLY A 41 -2.99 18.83 -7.30
CA GLY A 41 -2.91 18.01 -8.50
C GLY A 41 -2.33 16.62 -8.21
N LYS A 42 -2.51 15.72 -9.17
CA LYS A 42 -2.23 14.30 -9.01
C LYS A 42 -0.74 13.99 -8.75
N GLU A 43 0.17 14.66 -9.43
CA GLU A 43 1.62 14.43 -9.29
C GLU A 43 2.13 14.79 -7.89
N GLU A 44 1.88 16.01 -7.42
CA GLU A 44 2.35 16.46 -6.10
C GLU A 44 1.69 15.65 -4.97
N THR A 45 0.43 15.26 -5.14
CA THR A 45 -0.28 14.37 -4.20
C THR A 45 0.38 13.00 -4.13
N THR A 46 0.69 12.41 -5.27
CA THR A 46 1.31 11.08 -5.35
C THR A 46 2.67 11.09 -4.67
N ALA A 47 3.50 12.11 -4.94
CA ALA A 47 4.83 12.26 -4.32
C ALA A 47 4.75 12.42 -2.79
N LEU A 48 3.80 13.21 -2.30
CA LEU A 48 3.61 13.39 -0.84
C LEU A 48 3.21 12.08 -0.15
N TYR A 49 2.31 11.32 -0.76
CA TYR A 49 1.83 10.05 -0.24
C TYR A 49 2.91 8.97 -0.30
N GLU A 50 3.68 8.91 -1.39
CA GLU A 50 4.81 7.99 -1.53
C GLU A 50 5.85 8.23 -0.43
N ALA A 51 6.29 9.48 -0.24
CA ALA A 51 7.24 9.83 0.82
C ALA A 51 6.72 9.46 2.22
N LYS A 52 5.41 9.60 2.46
CA LYS A 52 4.80 9.21 3.74
C LYS A 52 4.70 7.71 3.92
N ALA A 53 4.42 6.97 2.85
CA ALA A 53 4.37 5.51 2.87
C ALA A 53 5.76 4.92 3.14
N GLU A 54 6.81 5.48 2.53
CA GLU A 54 8.20 5.09 2.80
C GLU A 54 8.58 5.33 4.28
N GLU A 55 8.22 6.49 4.85
CA GLU A 55 8.44 6.76 6.28
C GLU A 55 7.75 5.74 7.20
N LEU A 56 6.55 5.28 6.82
CA LEU A 56 5.80 4.28 7.57
C LEU A 56 6.37 2.86 7.39
N GLU A 57 6.88 2.55 6.20
CA GLU A 57 7.63 1.33 5.93
C GLU A 57 8.87 1.25 6.82
N GLU A 58 9.65 2.32 6.92
CA GLU A 58 10.82 2.41 7.81
C GLU A 58 10.45 2.25 9.29
N GLN A 59 9.25 2.68 9.69
CA GLN A 59 8.71 2.49 11.04
C GLN A 59 8.14 1.09 11.27
N GLY A 60 8.14 0.20 10.27
CA GLY A 60 7.52 -1.13 10.33
C GLY A 60 5.99 -1.11 10.33
N ARG A 61 5.37 0.03 9.99
CA ARG A 61 3.91 0.23 9.91
C ARG A 61 3.39 -0.12 8.53
N TYR A 62 3.62 -1.37 8.10
CA TYR A 62 3.30 -1.84 6.75
C TYR A 62 1.82 -1.70 6.37
N ALA A 63 0.89 -1.93 7.31
CA ALA A 63 -0.55 -1.81 7.04
C ALA A 63 -0.97 -0.37 6.70
N ASP A 64 -0.35 0.62 7.36
CA ASP A 64 -0.63 2.04 7.08
C ASP A 64 0.03 2.48 5.76
N ALA A 65 1.24 1.99 5.48
CA ALA A 65 1.93 2.20 4.21
C ALA A 65 1.16 1.58 3.03
N GLU A 66 0.64 0.35 3.19
CA GLU A 66 -0.24 -0.30 2.20
C GLU A 66 -1.45 0.59 1.88
N GLN A 67 -2.11 1.14 2.91
CA GLN A 67 -3.28 1.99 2.70
C GLN A 67 -2.94 3.23 1.87
N LEU A 68 -1.77 3.83 2.08
CA LEU A 68 -1.29 4.97 1.30
C LEU A 68 -0.99 4.58 -0.15
N TYR A 69 -0.19 3.52 -0.36
CA TYR A 69 0.15 3.03 -1.70
C TYR A 69 -1.08 2.65 -2.51
N VAL A 70 -2.05 1.96 -1.90
CA VAL A 70 -3.32 1.62 -2.54
C VAL A 70 -4.14 2.86 -2.85
N SER A 71 -4.17 3.86 -1.97
CA SER A 71 -4.93 5.10 -2.19
C SER A 71 -4.44 5.88 -3.41
N ILE A 72 -3.14 5.83 -3.69
CA ILE A 72 -2.53 6.46 -4.87
C ILE A 72 -2.43 5.53 -6.10
N GLY A 73 -3.00 4.33 -6.03
CA GLY A 73 -2.98 3.35 -7.13
C GLY A 73 -1.62 2.67 -7.36
N MET A 74 -0.68 2.76 -6.42
CA MET A 74 0.63 2.13 -6.47
C MET A 74 0.64 0.74 -5.81
N SER A 75 -0.26 -0.15 -6.22
CA SER A 75 -0.35 -1.53 -5.68
C SER A 75 0.97 -2.30 -5.81
N ASN A 76 1.70 -2.10 -6.91
CA ASN A 76 3.03 -2.69 -7.12
C ASN A 76 4.04 -2.33 -6.02
N ARG A 77 4.02 -1.08 -5.51
CA ARG A 77 4.91 -0.64 -4.44
C ARG A 77 4.53 -1.30 -3.11
N ALA A 78 3.24 -1.43 -2.83
CA ALA A 78 2.75 -2.16 -1.65
C ALA A 78 3.16 -3.65 -1.68
N VAL A 79 3.07 -4.30 -2.85
CA VAL A 79 3.54 -5.69 -3.03
C VAL A 79 5.04 -5.80 -2.77
N LEU A 80 5.84 -4.89 -3.34
CA LEU A 80 7.30 -4.88 -3.17
C LEU A 80 7.71 -4.67 -1.70
N MET A 81 7.04 -3.75 -1.01
CA MET A 81 7.24 -3.51 0.43
C MET A 81 7.04 -4.81 1.23
N TYR A 82 5.92 -5.52 1.04
CA TYR A 82 5.67 -6.77 1.76
C TYR A 82 6.66 -7.87 1.37
N LYS A 83 7.08 -7.92 0.12
CA LYS A 83 8.12 -8.85 -0.35
C LYS A 83 9.45 -8.59 0.38
N ASN A 84 9.86 -7.33 0.53
CA ASN A 84 11.09 -6.97 1.24
C ASN A 84 11.01 -7.26 2.75
N ALA A 85 9.80 -7.29 3.31
CA ALA A 85 9.56 -7.61 4.72
C ALA A 85 9.40 -9.13 4.99
N ASP A 86 9.63 -10.01 3.99
CA ASP A 86 9.36 -11.45 4.06
C ASP A 86 7.90 -11.80 4.46
N ARG A 87 6.95 -10.89 4.17
CA ARG A 87 5.53 -11.02 4.51
C ARG A 87 4.77 -11.67 3.35
N ASN A 88 5.08 -12.93 3.08
CA ASN A 88 4.58 -13.65 1.91
C ASN A 88 3.05 -13.79 1.84
N ASP A 89 2.37 -13.95 2.99
CA ASP A 89 0.90 -14.00 3.04
C ASP A 89 0.25 -12.68 2.57
N ASP A 90 0.84 -11.55 2.97
CA ASP A 90 0.37 -10.23 2.54
C ASP A 90 0.66 -9.99 1.05
N VAL A 91 1.81 -10.46 0.56
CA VAL A 91 2.13 -10.45 -0.88
C VAL A 91 1.06 -11.21 -1.68
N ILE A 92 0.75 -12.45 -1.29
CA ILE A 92 -0.28 -13.26 -1.98
C ILE A 92 -1.62 -12.53 -1.99
N ARG A 93 -2.07 -12.01 -0.83
CA ARG A 93 -3.33 -11.26 -0.71
C ARG A 93 -3.39 -10.05 -1.64
N LEU A 94 -2.30 -9.28 -1.75
CA LEU A 94 -2.27 -8.13 -2.64
C LEU A 94 -2.19 -8.51 -4.12
N VAL A 95 -1.40 -9.54 -4.45
CA VAL A 95 -1.27 -10.03 -5.83
C VAL A 95 -2.60 -10.61 -6.29
N GLU A 96 -3.29 -11.41 -5.47
CA GLU A 96 -4.62 -11.92 -5.79
C GLU A 96 -5.62 -10.80 -6.05
N LYS A 97 -5.55 -9.72 -5.26
CA LYS A 97 -6.50 -8.60 -5.35
C LYS A 97 -6.24 -7.65 -6.53
N TYR A 98 -4.98 -7.37 -6.85
CA TYR A 98 -4.60 -6.32 -7.80
C TYR A 98 -3.88 -6.84 -9.05
N HIS A 99 -3.26 -8.02 -8.98
CA HIS A 99 -2.35 -8.58 -9.98
C HIS A 99 -2.57 -10.09 -10.16
N GLY A 100 -3.82 -10.53 -10.32
CA GLY A 100 -4.16 -11.96 -10.34
C GLY A 100 -3.40 -12.77 -11.40
N GLU A 101 -3.00 -12.11 -12.50
CA GLU A 101 -2.13 -12.68 -13.54
C GLU A 101 -0.74 -13.11 -13.04
N HIS A 102 -0.24 -12.49 -11.98
CA HIS A 102 1.05 -12.79 -11.35
C HIS A 102 0.93 -13.72 -10.14
N LEU A 103 -0.29 -14.16 -9.78
CA LEU A 103 -0.53 -14.98 -8.60
C LEU A 103 0.14 -16.36 -8.72
N GLN A 104 0.01 -17.01 -9.87
CA GLN A 104 0.65 -18.29 -10.14
C GLN A 104 2.18 -18.20 -10.06
N GLU A 105 2.78 -17.17 -10.65
CA GLU A 105 4.23 -16.93 -10.60
C GLU A 105 4.69 -16.67 -9.15
N THR A 106 3.89 -15.94 -8.38
CA THR A 106 4.17 -15.65 -6.97
C THR A 106 4.21 -16.92 -6.14
N HIS A 107 3.22 -17.80 -6.26
CA HIS A 107 3.20 -19.09 -5.56
C HIS A 107 4.38 -19.98 -5.95
N LYS A 108 4.75 -20.04 -7.25
CA LYS A 108 5.94 -20.80 -7.69
C LYS A 108 7.23 -20.29 -7.05
N ARG A 109 7.44 -18.97 -7.03
CA ARG A 109 8.61 -18.37 -6.37
C ARG A 109 8.66 -18.71 -4.88
N LEU A 110 7.52 -18.62 -4.19
CA LEU A 110 7.44 -18.94 -2.77
C LEU A 110 7.75 -20.42 -2.50
N GLY A 111 7.26 -21.32 -3.37
CA GLY A 111 7.62 -22.74 -3.32
C GLY A 111 9.12 -22.97 -3.41
N MET A 112 9.80 -22.30 -4.35
CA MET A 112 11.25 -22.37 -4.50
C MET A 112 12.00 -21.85 -3.27
N GLU A 113 11.55 -20.72 -2.70
CA GLU A 113 12.15 -20.16 -1.47
C GLU A 113 12.00 -21.09 -0.26
N HIS A 114 10.86 -21.78 -0.13
CA HIS A 114 10.67 -22.78 0.93
C HIS A 114 11.54 -24.02 0.70
N GLU A 115 11.68 -24.47 -0.54
CA GLU A 115 12.55 -25.59 -0.91
C GLU A 115 14.03 -25.30 -0.60
N GLU A 116 14.51 -24.10 -0.92
CA GLU A 116 15.87 -23.64 -0.58
C GLU A 116 16.10 -23.59 0.94
N ARG A 117 15.07 -23.25 1.72
CA ARG A 117 15.10 -23.26 3.19
C ARG A 117 14.95 -24.67 3.78
N GLY A 118 14.69 -25.68 2.96
CA GLY A 118 14.47 -27.08 3.37
C GLY A 118 13.07 -27.36 3.92
N ASP A 119 12.14 -26.41 3.81
CA ASP A 119 10.74 -26.58 4.22
C ASP A 119 9.90 -27.15 3.07
N LEU A 120 10.14 -28.43 2.78
CA LEU A 120 9.52 -29.12 1.64
C LEU A 120 8.00 -29.20 1.74
N ARG A 121 7.42 -29.14 2.96
CA ARG A 121 5.97 -29.19 3.15
C ARG A 121 5.32 -27.90 2.67
N SER A 122 5.83 -26.75 3.12
CA SER A 122 5.34 -25.46 2.63
C SER A 122 5.63 -25.26 1.14
N ALA A 123 6.76 -25.77 0.63
CA ALA A 123 7.04 -25.73 -0.80
C ALA A 123 5.98 -26.47 -1.62
N GLU A 124 5.62 -27.70 -1.22
CA GLU A 124 4.60 -28.51 -1.89
C GLU A 124 3.22 -27.82 -1.87
N GLU A 125 2.82 -27.26 -0.73
CA GLU A 125 1.57 -26.50 -0.61
C GLU A 125 1.51 -25.31 -1.58
N GLU A 126 2.60 -24.54 -1.70
CA GLU A 126 2.67 -23.40 -2.61
C GLU A 126 2.65 -23.83 -4.09
N TYR A 127 3.33 -24.91 -4.45
CA TYR A 127 3.26 -25.44 -5.82
C TYR A 127 1.87 -25.96 -6.19
N LEU A 128 1.17 -26.62 -5.26
CA LEU A 128 -0.21 -27.06 -5.49
C LEU A 128 -1.16 -25.88 -5.72
N LYS A 129 -1.02 -24.81 -4.93
CA LYS A 129 -1.79 -23.57 -5.13
C LYS A 129 -1.48 -22.95 -6.50
N ALA A 130 -0.22 -22.96 -6.93
CA ALA A 130 0.16 -22.44 -8.25
C ALA A 130 -0.49 -23.21 -9.42
N ASP A 131 -0.61 -24.53 -9.29
CA ASP A 131 -1.18 -25.40 -10.34
C ASP A 131 -2.71 -25.38 -10.38
N ASP A 132 -3.38 -25.06 -9.26
CA ASP A 132 -4.85 -24.98 -9.19
C ASP A 132 -5.41 -23.66 -9.78
N ILE A 133 -4.55 -22.65 -9.96
CA ILE A 133 -4.92 -21.37 -10.58
C ILE A 133 -5.10 -21.56 -12.09
N LYS A 134 -6.35 -21.40 -12.58
CA LYS A 134 -6.77 -21.56 -13.98
C LYS A 134 -6.97 -20.23 -14.71
#